data_AF-A0A1C4DMC1-F1
#
_entry.id   AF-A0A1C4DMC1-F1
#
_cell.length_a   1.000
_cell.length_b   1.000
_cell.length_c   1.000
_cell.angle_alpha   90.00
_cell.angle_beta   90.00
_cell.angle_gamma   90.00
#
_symmetry.space_group_name_H-M   'P 1'
#
loop_
_entity.id
_entity.type
_entity.pdbx_description
1 polymer ?
#
loop_
_entity_poly.entity_id
_entity_poly.type
_entity_poly.pdbx_seq_one_letter_code
_entity_poly.pdbx_strand_id
1 'polypeptide(L)'
;MKKIIILLTISLFIVCHSFANSVKENFNPYAISSIISSYSNTPFCYSFLIDYYPNGQVKEKGCQGHYNATGIFVGNWYEYDLLGMLVRTRYYHPDEFGKDYKIIITYDKNGKVITKKIFNYGEVYESEEVELNEIPK
;
A
#
# COMPACT_ATOMS: atom_id res chain seq x y z
N MET A 1 -66.16 -10.10 -13.43
CA MET A 1 -64.96 -9.47 -14.02
C MET A 1 -63.86 -9.43 -12.97
N LYS A 2 -62.80 -10.23 -13.10
CA LYS A 2 -61.67 -10.27 -12.14
C LYS A 2 -60.62 -9.24 -12.57
N LYS A 3 -60.31 -8.25 -11.72
CA LYS A 3 -59.19 -7.32 -11.92
C LYS A 3 -57.89 -8.02 -11.51
N ILE A 4 -56.97 -8.18 -12.45
CA ILE A 4 -55.60 -8.62 -12.20
C ILE A 4 -54.77 -7.36 -11.97
N ILE A 5 -54.19 -7.22 -10.79
CA ILE A 5 -53.24 -6.15 -10.46
C ILE A 5 -51.85 -6.75 -10.64
N ILE A 6 -51.12 -6.28 -11.66
CA ILE A 6 -49.73 -6.66 -11.91
C ILE A 6 -48.85 -5.69 -11.12
N LEU A 7 -48.23 -6.18 -10.05
CA LEU A 7 -47.28 -5.41 -9.26
C LEU A 7 -45.91 -5.49 -9.94
N LEU A 8 -45.52 -4.44 -10.65
CA LEU A 8 -44.17 -4.28 -11.20
C LEU A 8 -43.20 -4.00 -10.04
N THR A 9 -42.42 -5.02 -9.66
CA THR A 9 -41.28 -4.84 -8.75
C THR A 9 -40.16 -4.14 -9.52
N ILE A 10 -40.09 -2.82 -9.40
CA ILE A 10 -38.96 -2.02 -9.87
C ILE A 10 -37.77 -2.35 -8.96
N SER A 11 -36.86 -3.20 -9.44
CA SER A 11 -35.57 -3.43 -8.77
C SER A 11 -34.76 -2.14 -8.88
N LEU A 12 -34.64 -1.43 -7.76
CA LEU A 12 -33.83 -0.22 -7.64
C LEU A 12 -32.35 -0.62 -7.63
N PHE A 13 -31.75 -0.80 -8.80
CA PHE A 13 -30.29 -0.88 -8.92
C PHE A 13 -29.72 0.52 -8.65
N ILE A 14 -29.45 0.82 -7.38
CA ILE A 14 -28.63 1.97 -7.01
C ILE A 14 -27.20 1.62 -7.41
N VAL A 15 -26.81 2.00 -8.63
CA VAL A 15 -25.41 1.95 -9.05
C VAL A 15 -24.71 3.11 -8.35
N CYS A 16 -24.24 2.85 -7.13
CA CYS A 16 -23.28 3.72 -6.45
C CYS A 16 -22.00 3.76 -7.31
N HIS A 17 -21.90 4.76 -8.18
CA HIS A 17 -20.64 5.12 -8.81
C HIS A 17 -19.78 5.76 -7.72
N SER A 18 -19.03 4.93 -7.00
CA SER A 18 -17.96 5.41 -6.12
C SER A 18 -16.88 6.00 -7.01
N PHE A 19 -16.88 7.33 -7.15
CA PHE A 19 -15.76 8.04 -7.77
C PHE A 19 -14.56 7.88 -6.83
N ALA A 20 -13.55 7.13 -7.28
CA ALA A 20 -12.27 7.06 -6.60
C ALA A 20 -11.69 8.49 -6.58
N ASN A 21 -11.57 9.07 -5.39
CA ASN A 21 -10.83 10.32 -5.21
C ASN A 21 -9.37 10.03 -5.53
N SER A 22 -8.87 10.57 -6.65
CA SER A 22 -7.45 10.51 -6.97
C SER A 22 -6.68 11.45 -6.03
N VAL A 23 -6.40 10.98 -4.82
CA VAL A 23 -5.26 11.51 -4.06
C VAL A 23 -4.06 11.34 -4.98
N LYS A 24 -3.37 12.45 -5.27
CA LYS A 24 -2.23 12.46 -6.18
C LYS A 24 -1.09 11.67 -5.53
N GLU A 25 -1.09 10.37 -5.77
CA GLU A 25 -0.06 9.46 -5.30
C GLU A 25 1.21 9.75 -6.08
N ASN A 26 2.20 10.34 -5.40
CA ASN A 26 3.56 10.39 -5.92
C ASN A 26 4.20 9.02 -5.72
N PHE A 27 3.80 8.04 -6.54
CA PHE A 27 4.61 6.85 -6.74
C PHE A 27 5.85 7.28 -7.53
N ASN A 28 6.92 7.59 -6.81
CA ASN A 28 8.25 7.73 -7.40
C ASN A 28 8.96 6.40 -7.21
N PRO A 29 8.83 5.44 -8.14
CA PRO A 29 9.73 4.32 -8.16
C PRO A 29 11.09 4.90 -8.50
N TYR A 30 11.96 5.10 -7.51
CA TYR A 30 13.39 5.04 -7.77
C TYR A 30 13.73 3.60 -8.17
N ALA A 31 13.27 3.23 -9.36
CA ALA A 31 13.65 2.04 -10.11
C ALA A 31 14.20 2.55 -11.44
N ILE A 32 15.27 3.35 -11.36
CA ILE A 32 16.10 3.68 -12.53
C ILE A 32 17.51 3.18 -12.22
N SER A 33 17.94 2.27 -13.11
CA SER A 33 19.23 1.61 -13.25
C SER A 33 19.53 0.47 -12.27
N SER A 34 19.16 -0.73 -12.69
CA SER A 34 20.09 -1.86 -12.58
C SER A 34 19.81 -2.94 -13.64
N ILE A 35 20.11 -2.59 -14.90
CA ILE A 35 20.74 -3.56 -15.81
C ILE A 35 22.19 -3.88 -15.31
N ILE A 36 22.64 -3.26 -14.20
CA ILE A 36 23.95 -3.42 -13.58
C ILE A 36 23.78 -3.60 -12.05
N SER A 37 23.30 -4.74 -11.56
CA SER A 37 23.41 -5.06 -10.12
C SER A 37 23.40 -6.56 -9.81
N SER A 38 23.84 -7.41 -10.74
CA SER A 38 24.17 -8.80 -10.41
C SER A 38 25.30 -8.94 -9.38
N TYR A 39 25.84 -7.84 -8.85
CA TYR A 39 26.87 -7.77 -7.82
C TYR A 39 26.55 -6.91 -6.59
N SER A 40 25.42 -6.18 -6.56
CA SER A 40 25.09 -5.36 -5.40
C SER A 40 23.89 -5.95 -4.67
N ASN A 41 24.10 -6.30 -3.40
CA ASN A 41 23.04 -6.62 -2.43
C ASN A 41 22.18 -5.37 -2.13
N THR A 42 21.90 -4.54 -3.13
CA THR A 42 21.08 -3.35 -3.01
C THR A 42 19.62 -3.73 -3.19
N PRO A 43 18.73 -3.35 -2.28
CA PRO A 43 17.32 -3.63 -2.44
C PRO A 43 16.79 -3.01 -3.73
N PHE A 44 16.04 -3.78 -4.50
CA PHE A 44 15.43 -3.29 -5.73
C PHE A 44 13.99 -3.75 -5.84
N CYS A 45 13.19 -2.94 -6.53
CA CYS A 45 11.83 -3.28 -6.87
C CYS A 45 11.82 -4.34 -7.99
N TYR A 46 11.32 -5.53 -7.70
CA TYR A 46 11.27 -6.65 -8.64
C TYR A 46 9.89 -6.75 -9.32
N SER A 47 8.81 -6.60 -8.55
CA SER A 47 7.44 -6.75 -9.04
C SER A 47 6.49 -5.76 -8.38
N PHE A 48 5.66 -5.13 -9.19
CA PHE A 48 4.58 -4.29 -8.68
C PHE A 48 3.37 -5.16 -8.34
N LEU A 49 2.91 -5.06 -7.09
CA LEU A 49 1.75 -5.81 -6.60
C LEU A 49 0.58 -4.87 -6.37
N ILE A 50 -0.61 -5.33 -6.77
CA ILE A 50 -1.88 -4.67 -6.51
C ILE A 50 -2.87 -5.75 -6.06
N ASP A 51 -3.36 -5.59 -4.84
CA ASP A 51 -4.42 -6.39 -4.29
C ASP A 51 -5.74 -5.63 -4.33
N TYR A 52 -6.83 -6.36 -4.55
CA TYR A 52 -8.16 -5.80 -4.68
C TYR A 52 -9.11 -6.40 -3.65
N TYR A 53 -10.07 -5.61 -3.19
CA TYR A 53 -11.25 -6.10 -2.49
C TYR A 53 -12.22 -6.81 -3.47
N PRO A 54 -13.15 -7.66 -2.97
CA PRO A 54 -14.15 -8.30 -3.82
C PRO A 54 -15.05 -7.33 -4.59
N ASN A 55 -15.17 -6.08 -4.14
CA ASN A 55 -15.92 -5.02 -4.84
C ASN A 55 -15.11 -4.34 -5.97
N GLY A 56 -13.90 -4.83 -6.26
CA GLY A 56 -13.03 -4.32 -7.32
C GLY A 56 -12.22 -3.08 -6.95
N GLN A 57 -12.39 -2.51 -5.76
CA GLN A 57 -11.55 -1.42 -5.29
C GLN A 57 -10.16 -1.93 -4.93
N VAL A 58 -9.14 -1.09 -5.15
CA VAL A 58 -7.78 -1.40 -4.69
C VAL A 58 -7.79 -1.49 -3.18
N LYS A 59 -7.26 -2.59 -2.65
CA LYS A 59 -7.04 -2.80 -1.21
C LYS A 59 -5.65 -2.32 -0.82
N GLU A 60 -4.66 -2.72 -1.60
CA GLU A 60 -3.27 -2.40 -1.35
C GLU A 60 -2.48 -2.37 -2.65
N LYS A 61 -1.46 -1.52 -2.73
CA LYS A 61 -0.46 -1.60 -3.80
C LYS A 61 0.90 -1.13 -3.35
N GLY A 62 1.94 -1.70 -3.94
CA GLY A 62 3.32 -1.35 -3.66
C GLY A 62 4.28 -2.22 -4.45
N CYS A 63 5.56 -2.15 -4.09
CA CYS A 63 6.57 -2.98 -4.74
C CYS A 63 7.08 -4.10 -3.85
N GLN A 64 6.98 -5.32 -4.37
CA GLN A 64 7.72 -6.47 -3.91
C GLN A 64 9.15 -6.39 -4.46
N GLY A 65 10.11 -6.23 -3.56
CA GLY A 65 11.51 -6.23 -3.89
C GLY A 65 12.22 -7.51 -3.46
N HIS A 66 13.49 -7.59 -3.82
CA HIS A 66 14.42 -8.63 -3.41
C HIS A 66 15.63 -7.99 -2.72
N TYR A 67 16.09 -8.62 -1.65
CA TYR A 67 17.33 -8.28 -0.93
C TYR A 67 17.92 -9.57 -0.34
N ASN A 68 19.22 -9.81 -0.55
CA ASN A 68 19.90 -11.03 -0.08
C ASN A 68 19.13 -12.33 -0.41
N ALA A 69 18.64 -12.46 -1.65
CA ALA A 69 17.83 -13.59 -2.13
C ALA A 69 16.50 -13.84 -1.37
N THR A 70 16.07 -12.89 -0.54
CA THR A 70 14.79 -12.92 0.20
C THR A 70 13.83 -11.88 -0.38
N GLY A 71 12.55 -12.25 -0.49
CA GLY A 71 11.50 -11.32 -0.88
C GLY A 71 11.19 -10.35 0.25
N ILE A 72 11.26 -9.06 -0.01
CA ILE A 72 11.01 -8.00 0.96
C ILE A 72 10.10 -6.91 0.36
N PHE A 73 9.44 -6.12 1.20
CA PHE A 73 8.78 -4.90 0.75
C PHE A 73 9.80 -3.78 0.53
N VAL A 74 9.62 -2.99 -0.52
CA VAL A 74 10.50 -1.86 -0.83
C VAL A 74 9.71 -0.63 -1.20
N GLY A 75 10.20 0.54 -0.76
CA GLY A 75 9.60 1.81 -1.11
C GLY A 75 8.18 1.99 -0.55
N ASN A 76 7.35 2.73 -1.27
CA ASN A 76 6.01 3.10 -0.81
C ASN A 76 4.99 2.00 -1.09
N TRP A 77 4.20 1.68 -0.06
CA TRP A 77 3.03 0.84 -0.06
C TRP A 77 1.83 1.67 0.41
N TYR A 78 0.69 1.49 -0.25
CA TYR A 78 -0.54 2.24 -0.03
C TYR A 78 -1.66 1.27 0.28
N GLU A 79 -2.36 1.50 1.40
CA GLU A 79 -3.51 0.70 1.84
C GLU A 79 -4.77 1.58 1.84
N TYR A 80 -5.85 1.04 1.29
CA TYR A 80 -7.11 1.74 1.10
C TYR A 80 -8.24 0.97 1.79
N ASP A 81 -9.31 1.67 2.14
CA ASP A 81 -10.54 1.04 2.62
C ASP A 81 -11.43 0.52 1.48
N LEU A 82 -12.55 -0.11 1.84
CA LEU A 82 -13.54 -0.63 0.89
C LEU A 82 -14.16 0.42 -0.03
N LEU A 83 -14.04 1.72 0.30
CA LEU A 83 -14.53 2.83 -0.51
C LEU A 83 -13.45 3.43 -1.41
N GLY A 84 -12.21 2.91 -1.34
CA GLY A 84 -11.06 3.39 -2.10
C GLY A 84 -10.36 4.59 -1.45
N MET A 85 -10.64 4.89 -0.18
CA MET A 85 -9.99 5.98 0.54
C MET A 85 -8.64 5.51 1.12
N LEU A 86 -7.58 6.30 0.94
CA LEU A 86 -6.26 6.00 1.50
C LEU A 86 -6.31 6.06 3.03
N VAL A 87 -6.05 4.93 3.70
CA VAL A 87 -6.07 4.83 5.17
C VAL A 87 -4.69 4.72 5.78
N ARG A 88 -3.70 4.22 5.02
CA ARG A 88 -2.33 4.06 5.49
C ARG A 88 -1.32 4.07 4.36
N THR A 89 -0.15 4.65 4.62
CA THR A 89 1.05 4.46 3.81
C THR A 89 2.14 3.82 4.64
N ARG A 90 2.89 2.91 4.02
CA ARG A 90 4.10 2.32 4.57
C ARG A 90 5.25 2.63 3.62
N TYR A 91 6.31 3.22 4.12
CA TYR A 91 7.55 3.35 3.37
C TYR A 91 8.57 2.40 3.95
N TYR A 92 9.15 1.54 3.13
CA TYR A 92 10.19 0.59 3.50
C TYR A 92 11.53 1.05 2.92
N HIS A 93 12.50 1.25 3.81
CA HIS A 93 13.91 1.54 3.49
C HIS A 93 14.75 0.36 3.97
N PRO A 94 14.92 -0.67 3.12
CA PRO A 94 15.87 -1.73 3.43
C PRO A 94 17.28 -1.19 3.22
N ASP A 95 18.15 -1.48 4.18
CA ASP A 95 19.54 -1.03 4.19
C ASP A 95 20.34 -2.02 5.05
N GLU A 96 21.60 -1.71 5.37
CA GLU A 96 22.38 -2.44 6.36
C GLU A 96 21.74 -2.37 7.77
N PHE A 97 22.02 -3.38 8.60
CA PHE A 97 21.43 -3.52 9.93
C PHE A 97 21.66 -2.27 10.79
N GLY A 98 20.57 -1.72 11.32
CA GLY A 98 20.59 -0.50 12.12
C GLY A 98 20.46 0.77 11.28
N LYS A 99 20.46 0.67 9.96
CA LYS A 99 20.08 1.74 9.01
C LYS A 99 18.78 1.44 8.27
N ASP A 100 18.33 0.19 8.32
CA ASP A 100 17.03 -0.22 7.83
C ASP A 100 15.90 0.37 8.67
N TYR A 101 14.84 0.83 8.02
CA TYR A 101 13.66 1.33 8.72
C TYR A 101 12.40 1.22 7.87
N LYS A 102 11.26 1.31 8.54
CA LYS A 102 9.98 1.58 7.90
C LYS A 102 9.25 2.73 8.56
N ILE A 103 8.51 3.49 7.75
CA ILE A 103 7.65 4.60 8.22
C ILE A 103 6.20 4.19 7.98
N ILE A 104 5.37 4.27 9.02
CA ILE A 104 3.92 4.04 8.91
C ILE A 104 3.20 5.37 9.16
N ILE A 105 2.40 5.81 8.19
CA ILE A 105 1.53 6.98 8.31
C ILE A 105 0.09 6.52 8.18
N THR A 106 -0.78 6.96 9.09
CA THR A 106 -2.23 6.70 9.02
C THR A 106 -3.00 7.99 8.77
N TYR A 107 -4.15 7.86 8.11
CA TYR A 107 -4.95 8.99 7.68
C TYR A 107 -6.38 8.88 8.19
N ASP A 108 -7.03 10.03 8.42
CA ASP A 108 -8.46 10.10 8.67
C ASP A 108 -9.25 10.01 7.35
N LYS A 109 -10.57 9.97 7.47
CA LYS A 109 -11.49 9.91 6.32
C LYS A 109 -11.41 11.12 5.37
N ASN A 110 -10.75 12.20 5.77
CA ASN A 110 -10.55 13.39 4.95
C ASN A 110 -9.14 13.44 4.34
N GLY A 111 -8.32 12.39 4.52
CA GLY A 111 -6.94 12.33 4.08
C GLY A 111 -5.96 13.09 4.97
N LYS A 112 -6.36 13.52 6.17
CA LYS A 112 -5.46 14.18 7.12
C LYS A 112 -4.65 13.14 7.87
N VAL A 113 -3.35 13.39 8.02
CA VAL A 113 -2.45 12.55 8.83
C VAL A 113 -2.91 12.51 10.29
N ILE A 114 -3.08 11.31 10.84
CA ILE A 114 -3.36 11.04 12.26
C ILE A 114 -2.07 10.69 12.99
N THR A 115 -1.33 9.71 12.47
CA THR A 115 -0.07 9.25 13.07
C THR A 115 1.03 9.14 12.03
N LYS A 116 2.27 9.32 12.48
CA LYS A 116 3.49 8.98 11.75
C LYS A 116 4.43 8.32 12.75
N LYS A 117 4.81 7.07 12.48
CA LYS A 117 5.71 6.27 13.32
C LYS A 117 6.83 5.69 12.49
N ILE A 118 8.00 5.52 13.10
CA ILE A 118 9.20 4.94 12.48
C ILE A 118 9.54 3.68 13.26
N PHE A 119 9.95 2.63 12.56
CA PHE A 119 10.37 1.36 13.15
C PHE A 119 11.64 0.87 12.46
N ASN A 120 12.43 0.00 13.10
CA ASN A 120 13.38 -0.83 12.36
C ASN A 120 12.61 -1.73 11.38
N TYR A 121 13.27 -2.15 10.30
CA TYR A 121 12.62 -2.98 9.31
C TYR A 121 12.86 -4.47 9.61
N GLY A 122 12.08 -4.99 10.56
CA GLY A 122 12.21 -6.35 11.10
C GLY A 122 12.28 -7.49 10.08
N GLU A 123 11.58 -7.38 8.95
CA GLU A 123 11.58 -8.41 7.88
C GLU A 123 12.94 -8.57 7.19
N VAL A 124 13.80 -7.56 7.19
CA VAL A 124 15.13 -7.63 6.53
C VAL A 124 16.08 -8.53 7.32
N TYR A 125 15.97 -8.52 8.65
CA TYR A 125 16.92 -9.16 9.57
C TYR A 125 16.27 -10.11 10.58
N GLU A 126 15.01 -10.50 10.35
CA GLU A 126 14.21 -11.32 11.26
C GLU A 126 14.23 -10.80 12.70
N SER A 127 14.16 -9.47 12.87
CA SER A 127 14.24 -8.79 14.17
C SER A 127 12.87 -8.30 14.65
N GLU A 128 12.72 -8.14 15.97
CA GLU A 128 11.52 -7.56 16.57
C GLU A 128 11.34 -6.10 16.12
N GLU A 129 10.09 -5.70 15.87
CA GLU A 129 9.77 -4.33 15.50
C GLU A 129 9.74 -3.42 16.73
N VAL A 130 10.62 -2.43 16.73
CA VAL A 130 10.82 -1.44 17.78
C VAL A 130 10.59 -0.05 17.19
N GLU A 131 9.74 0.74 17.85
CA GLU A 131 9.48 2.13 17.46
C GLU A 131 10.74 2.98 17.67
N LEU A 132 11.14 3.72 16.63
CA LEU A 132 12.30 4.60 16.61
C LEU A 132 11.88 6.06 16.76
N ASN A 133 12.72 6.85 17.44
CA ASN A 133 12.48 8.29 17.61
C ASN A 133 12.81 9.09 16.35
N GLU A 134 13.74 8.60 15.53
CA GLU A 134 14.21 9.27 14.32
C GLU A 134 14.58 8.27 13.22
N ILE A 135 14.79 8.78 12.01
CA ILE A 135 15.27 7.98 10.88
C ILE A 135 16.74 7.61 11.13
N PRO A 136 17.10 6.32 11.06
CA PRO A 136 18.49 5.88 11.11
C PRO A 136 19.40 6.55 10.07
N LYS A 137 20.69 6.71 10.39
CA LYS A 137 21.71 7.35 9.54
C LYS A 137 22.76 6.36 9.07
#